data_AF-A0A844G0Y3-F1
#
_entry.id   AF-A0A844G0Y3-F1
#
_cell.length_a   1.000
_cell.length_b   1.000
_cell.length_c   1.000
_cell.angle_alpha   90.00
_cell.angle_beta   90.00
_cell.angle_gamma   90.00
#
_symmetry.space_group_name_H-M   'P 1'
#
loop_
_entity.id
_entity.type
_entity.pdbx_description
1 polymer ?
#
loop_
_entity_poly.entity_id
_entity_poly.type
_entity_poly.pdbx_seq_one_letter_code
_entity_poly.pdbx_strand_id
1 'polypeptide(L)'
;MAKEFSRSVVSQAVALAMVEAVQKGGYLKGAMVASPVLAEAEKELFVKMLARLDERRKKGEAELTADEISSLFTFVYAKAAEAVTNLVNSQPNNFDLLGMLDGKVPIYADDRLTGYFKKINLAADCAQAYLDWHDANAGNEALRSYDPMLPLFEALKWCFRLSCTAAVEKLEADGKVIPGV
;
A
#
# COMPACT_ATOMS: atom_id res chain seq x y z
N MET A 1 -29.28 -1.37 20.53
CA MET A 1 -29.01 -0.61 19.30
C MET A 1 -27.77 -1.18 18.66
N ALA A 2 -27.91 -1.93 17.56
CA ALA A 2 -26.76 -2.32 16.76
C ALA A 2 -26.14 -1.02 16.22
N LYS A 3 -24.85 -0.78 16.49
CA LYS A 3 -24.10 0.24 15.75
C LYS A 3 -24.15 -0.20 14.30
N GLU A 4 -24.97 0.48 13.47
CA GLU A 4 -24.91 0.30 12.04
C GLU A 4 -23.45 0.44 11.63
N PHE A 5 -22.94 -0.52 10.85
CA PHE A 5 -21.64 -0.42 10.22
C PHE A 5 -21.66 0.80 9.29
N SER A 6 -21.32 1.98 9.83
CA SER A 6 -21.16 3.18 9.05
C SER A 6 -19.92 3.00 8.18
N ARG A 7 -20.15 2.76 6.89
CA ARG A 7 -19.08 2.66 5.91
C ARG A 7 -18.59 4.07 5.64
N SER A 8 -17.30 4.32 5.87
CA SER A 8 -16.67 5.60 5.52
C SER A 8 -16.71 5.78 4.00
N VAL A 9 -17.56 6.71 3.52
CA VAL A 9 -17.67 7.08 2.10
C VAL A 9 -16.32 7.55 1.56
N VAL A 10 -15.55 8.27 2.38
CA VAL A 10 -14.21 8.76 2.05
C VAL A 10 -13.26 7.58 1.79
N SER A 11 -13.24 6.60 2.71
CA SER A 11 -12.37 5.42 2.58
C SER A 11 -12.72 4.60 1.34
N GLN A 12 -14.01 4.48 1.00
CA GLN A 12 -14.45 3.80 -0.21
C GLN A 12 -14.05 4.54 -1.49
N ALA A 13 -14.16 5.87 -1.50
CA ALA A 13 -13.78 6.68 -2.65
C ALA A 13 -12.27 6.57 -2.93
N VAL A 14 -11.44 6.63 -1.88
CA VAL A 14 -9.98 6.43 -2.00
C VAL A 14 -9.65 5.03 -2.49
N ALA A 15 -10.28 4.01 -1.91
CA ALA A 15 -10.10 2.62 -2.33
C ALA A 15 -10.39 2.44 -3.82
N LEU A 16 -11.49 3.03 -4.30
CA LEU A 16 -11.88 2.98 -5.70
C LEU A 16 -10.86 3.68 -6.60
N ALA A 17 -10.33 4.85 -6.19
CA ALA A 17 -9.29 5.55 -6.94
C ALA A 17 -8.03 4.69 -7.13
N MET A 18 -7.62 3.93 -6.10
CA MET A 18 -6.47 3.01 -6.21
C MET A 18 -6.75 1.87 -7.17
N VAL A 19 -7.93 1.26 -7.09
CA VAL A 19 -8.33 0.15 -7.97
C VAL A 19 -8.41 0.62 -9.43
N GLU A 20 -9.01 1.79 -9.68
CA GLU A 20 -9.10 2.36 -11.02
C GLU A 20 -7.73 2.69 -11.61
N ALA A 21 -6.80 3.22 -10.81
CA ALA A 21 -5.43 3.50 -11.25
C ALA A 21 -4.74 2.21 -11.72
N VAL A 22 -4.86 1.15 -10.93
CA VAL A 22 -4.25 -0.14 -11.23
C VAL A 22 -4.88 -0.83 -12.44
N GLN A 23 -6.21 -0.71 -12.60
CA GLN A 23 -6.92 -1.21 -13.79
C GLN A 23 -6.50 -0.47 -15.06
N LYS A 24 -6.38 0.87 -15.02
CA LYS A 24 -5.91 1.68 -16.16
C LYS A 24 -4.48 1.32 -16.55
N GLY A 25 -3.61 1.05 -15.59
CA GLY A 25 -2.24 0.60 -15.82
C GLY A 25 -2.11 -0.85 -16.28
N GLY A 26 -3.19 -1.65 -16.23
CA GLY A 26 -3.18 -3.04 -16.67
C GLY A 26 -2.26 -3.96 -15.86
N TYR A 27 -2.03 -3.64 -14.58
CA TYR A 27 -1.06 -4.38 -13.76
C TYR A 27 -1.57 -5.72 -13.23
N LEU A 28 -2.89 -5.89 -13.14
CA LEU A 28 -3.54 -7.09 -12.61
C LEU A 28 -4.39 -7.75 -13.68
N LYS A 29 -4.38 -9.08 -13.73
CA LYS A 29 -5.15 -9.88 -14.71
C LYS A 29 -6.28 -10.67 -14.06
N GLY A 30 -6.14 -11.00 -12.79
CA GLY A 30 -7.03 -11.89 -12.05
C GLY A 30 -7.79 -11.21 -10.91
N ALA A 31 -8.38 -12.04 -10.06
CA ALA A 31 -9.02 -11.59 -8.84
C ALA A 31 -7.97 -11.17 -7.80
N MET A 32 -8.38 -10.29 -6.87
CA MET A 32 -7.55 -9.90 -5.73
C MET A 32 -7.16 -11.11 -4.90
N VAL A 33 -5.88 -11.18 -4.51
CA VAL A 33 -5.38 -12.21 -3.61
C VAL A 33 -5.98 -12.04 -2.22
N ALA A 34 -6.47 -13.14 -1.65
CA ALA A 34 -7.02 -13.19 -0.30
C ALA A 34 -6.24 -14.20 0.55
N SER A 35 -5.16 -13.76 1.19
CA SER A 35 -4.34 -14.58 2.09
C SER A 35 -4.37 -14.04 3.53
N PRO A 36 -4.71 -14.85 4.54
CA PRO A 36 -4.64 -14.44 5.94
C PRO A 36 -3.23 -14.03 6.38
N VAL A 37 -2.20 -14.65 5.81
CA VAL A 37 -0.79 -14.34 6.12
C VAL A 37 -0.41 -12.95 5.60
N LEU A 38 -0.84 -12.60 4.38
CA LEU A 38 -0.61 -11.26 3.83
C LEU A 38 -1.45 -10.20 4.54
N ALA A 39 -2.64 -10.55 5.03
CA ALA A 39 -3.46 -9.65 5.84
C ALA A 39 -2.80 -9.34 7.19
N GLU A 40 -2.16 -10.32 7.84
CA GLU A 40 -1.39 -10.07 9.06
C GLU A 40 -0.12 -9.25 8.76
N ALA A 41 0.56 -9.53 7.64
CA ALA A 41 1.70 -8.74 7.19
C ALA A 41 1.35 -7.25 6.97
N GLU A 42 0.21 -6.99 6.32
CA GLU A 42 -0.36 -5.65 6.16
C GLU A 42 -0.54 -4.98 7.53
N LYS A 43 -1.20 -5.65 8.47
CA LYS A 43 -1.43 -5.12 9.81
C LYS A 43 -0.12 -4.78 10.53
N GLU A 44 0.84 -5.70 10.54
CA GLU A 44 2.16 -5.50 11.17
C GLU A 44 2.90 -4.30 10.59
N LEU A 45 2.93 -4.17 9.26
CA LEU A 45 3.56 -3.05 8.57
C LEU A 45 2.88 -1.72 8.93
N PHE A 46 1.56 -1.66 8.86
CA PHE A 46 0.81 -0.42 9.03
C PHE A 46 0.82 0.07 10.47
N VAL A 47 0.82 -0.83 11.45
CA VAL A 47 1.02 -0.46 12.87
C VAL A 47 2.39 0.18 13.07
N LYS A 48 3.46 -0.38 12.48
CA LYS A 48 4.82 0.20 12.55
C LYS A 48 4.89 1.57 11.88
N MET A 49 4.28 1.72 10.70
CA MET A 49 4.24 3.00 9.97
C MET A 49 3.49 4.07 10.77
N LEU A 50 2.31 3.75 11.33
CA LEU A 50 1.55 4.67 12.17
C LEU A 50 2.36 5.12 13.39
N ALA A 51 3.01 4.18 14.09
CA ALA A 51 3.85 4.52 15.25
C ALA A 51 4.98 5.49 14.87
N ARG A 52 5.66 5.23 13.74
CA ARG A 52 6.76 6.08 13.26
C ARG A 52 6.31 7.50 12.89
N LEU A 53 5.11 7.63 12.31
CA LEU A 53 4.53 8.93 11.94
C LEU A 53 3.96 9.67 13.15
N ASP A 54 3.40 8.96 14.13
CA ASP A 54 2.98 9.54 15.41
C ASP A 54 4.18 10.11 16.20
N GLU A 55 5.30 9.39 16.24
CA GLU A 55 6.55 9.89 16.82
C GLU A 55 7.04 11.16 16.13
N ARG A 56 6.92 11.25 14.80
CA ARG A 56 7.28 12.43 14.03
C ARG A 56 6.35 13.61 14.36
N ARG A 57 5.03 13.36 14.41
CA ARG A 57 4.03 14.37 14.83
C ARG A 57 4.33 14.93 16.22
N LYS A 58 4.70 14.07 17.18
CA LYS A 58 5.10 14.47 18.54
C LYS A 58 6.37 15.32 18.58
N LYS A 59 7.25 15.22 17.57
CA LYS A 59 8.47 16.03 17.42
C LYS A 59 8.23 17.37 16.70
N GLY A 60 6.98 17.67 16.29
CA GLY A 60 6.60 18.93 15.66
C GLY A 60 6.63 18.93 14.13
N GLU A 61 6.97 17.80 13.49
CA GLU A 61 6.99 17.64 12.03
C GLU A 61 5.67 17.01 11.53
N ALA A 62 4.56 17.72 11.72
CA ALA A 62 3.22 17.14 11.56
C ALA A 62 2.76 16.96 10.10
N GLU A 63 3.26 17.77 9.17
CA GLU A 63 2.83 17.72 7.77
C GLU A 63 3.79 16.89 6.91
N LEU A 64 3.20 16.10 6.00
CA LEU A 64 3.92 15.33 4.99
C LEU A 64 3.90 16.09 3.66
N THR A 65 5.04 16.14 2.98
CA THR A 65 5.11 16.69 1.63
C THR A 65 4.56 15.72 0.58
N ALA A 66 4.26 16.20 -0.63
CA ALA A 66 3.84 15.34 -1.74
C ALA A 66 4.92 14.28 -2.10
N ASP A 67 6.20 14.64 -1.99
CA ASP A 67 7.33 13.72 -2.20
C ASP A 67 7.39 12.64 -1.12
N GLU A 68 7.15 13.01 0.14
CA GLU A 68 7.08 12.05 1.25
C GLU A 68 5.88 11.12 1.11
N ILE A 69 4.72 11.64 0.70
CA ILE A 69 3.54 10.83 0.38
C ILE A 69 3.87 9.84 -0.73
N SER A 70 4.47 10.29 -1.83
CA SER A 70 4.87 9.42 -2.94
C SER A 70 5.90 8.36 -2.53
N SER A 71 6.80 8.71 -1.60
CA SER A 71 7.76 7.80 -1.00
C SER A 71 7.08 6.69 -0.19
N LEU A 72 5.99 7.00 0.52
CA LEU A 72 5.21 5.99 1.25
C LEU A 72 4.59 4.95 0.31
N PHE A 73 4.11 5.33 -0.86
CA PHE A 73 3.59 4.38 -1.86
C PHE A 73 4.70 3.48 -2.38
N THR A 74 5.87 4.06 -2.72
CA THR A 74 7.05 3.29 -3.13
C THR A 74 7.50 2.31 -2.04
N PHE A 75 7.47 2.75 -0.78
CA PHE A 75 7.82 1.94 0.37
C PHE A 75 6.87 0.76 0.55
N VAL A 76 5.56 1.01 0.60
CA VAL A 76 4.55 -0.04 0.78
C VAL A 76 4.58 -1.04 -0.37
N TYR A 77 4.79 -0.56 -1.59
CA TYR A 77 4.98 -1.40 -2.78
C TYR A 77 6.18 -2.35 -2.65
N ALA A 78 7.34 -1.85 -2.21
CA ALA A 78 8.51 -2.68 -1.96
C ALA A 78 8.25 -3.70 -0.83
N LYS A 79 7.56 -3.30 0.24
CA LYS A 79 7.23 -4.19 1.37
C LYS A 79 6.20 -5.24 1.02
N ALA A 80 5.32 -4.99 0.06
CA ALA A 80 4.41 -6.00 -0.48
C ALA A 80 5.19 -7.13 -1.21
N ALA A 81 6.22 -6.80 -1.99
CA ALA A 81 7.08 -7.80 -2.63
C ALA A 81 7.88 -8.63 -1.61
N GLU A 82 8.39 -7.97 -0.56
CA GLU A 82 9.04 -8.63 0.58
C GLU A 82 8.08 -9.58 1.30
N ALA A 83 6.85 -9.14 1.58
CA ALA A 83 5.82 -9.95 2.24
C ALA A 83 5.46 -11.22 1.45
N VAL A 84 5.31 -11.10 0.12
CA VAL A 84 5.04 -12.26 -0.75
C VAL A 84 6.26 -13.19 -0.81
N THR A 85 7.48 -12.65 -0.84
CA THR A 85 8.71 -13.45 -0.78
C THR A 85 8.77 -14.26 0.52
N ASN A 86 8.48 -13.62 1.65
CA ASN A 86 8.46 -14.25 2.96
C ASN A 86 7.38 -15.32 3.06
N LEU A 87 6.16 -15.05 2.59
CA LEU A 87 5.07 -16.03 2.50
C LEU A 87 5.53 -17.29 1.79
N VAL A 88 6.09 -17.12 0.60
CA VAL A 88 6.50 -18.23 -0.26
C VAL A 88 7.66 -19.03 0.34
N ASN A 89 8.54 -18.37 1.09
CA ASN A 89 9.66 -19.02 1.76
C ASN A 89 9.32 -19.50 3.19
N SER A 90 8.06 -19.34 3.62
CA SER A 90 7.62 -19.64 5.00
C SER A 90 8.45 -18.93 6.07
N GLN A 91 8.84 -17.68 5.80
CA GLN A 91 9.61 -16.83 6.71
C GLN A 91 8.70 -15.79 7.37
N PRO A 92 9.01 -15.39 8.62
CA PRO A 92 8.30 -14.29 9.27
C PRO A 92 8.64 -12.95 8.61
N ASN A 93 7.71 -11.99 8.69
CA ASN A 93 7.99 -10.63 8.26
C ASN A 93 8.82 -9.89 9.31
N ASN A 94 9.85 -9.16 8.85
CA ASN A 94 10.59 -8.23 9.69
C ASN A 94 10.82 -6.92 8.94
N PHE A 95 9.72 -6.17 8.73
CA PHE A 95 9.79 -4.93 7.98
C PHE A 95 10.67 -3.89 8.70
N ASP A 96 11.78 -3.54 8.03
CA ASP A 96 12.56 -2.34 8.28
C ASP A 96 11.89 -1.12 7.63
N LEU A 97 11.86 0.01 8.34
CA LEU A 97 11.26 1.27 7.90
C LEU A 97 12.26 2.18 7.16
N LEU A 98 13.46 1.69 6.85
CA LEU A 98 14.45 2.43 6.07
C LEU A 98 13.89 2.82 4.69
N GLY A 99 14.09 4.09 4.34
CA GLY A 99 13.64 4.68 3.08
C GLY A 99 12.17 5.09 3.02
N MET A 100 11.40 4.90 4.12
CA MET A 100 9.95 5.15 4.15
C MET A 100 9.54 6.56 3.69
N LEU A 101 10.38 7.57 3.95
CA LEU A 101 10.06 8.99 3.67
C LEU A 101 10.98 9.63 2.63
N ASP A 102 11.98 8.92 2.10
CA ASP A 102 12.91 9.45 1.09
C ASP A 102 12.94 8.65 -0.22
N GLY A 103 12.12 7.58 -0.30
CA GLY A 103 11.96 6.75 -1.49
C GLY A 103 13.14 5.82 -1.78
N LYS A 104 14.23 5.87 -1.00
CA LYS A 104 15.42 5.02 -1.17
C LYS A 104 15.23 3.66 -0.50
N VAL A 105 14.14 2.98 -0.86
CA VAL A 105 13.68 1.77 -0.19
C VAL A 105 14.42 0.56 -0.74
N PRO A 106 15.12 -0.22 0.10
CA PRO A 106 15.69 -1.49 -0.33
C PRO A 106 14.57 -2.50 -0.59
N ILE A 107 14.64 -3.18 -1.74
CA ILE A 107 13.71 -4.27 -2.09
C ILE A 107 14.36 -5.59 -1.66
N TYR A 108 13.86 -6.16 -0.56
CA TYR A 108 14.26 -7.48 -0.06
C TYR A 108 13.26 -8.53 -0.57
N ALA A 109 13.31 -8.83 -1.87
CA ALA A 109 12.39 -9.77 -2.51
C ALA A 109 13.12 -10.77 -3.40
N ASP A 110 12.44 -11.87 -3.75
CA ASP A 110 12.87 -12.82 -4.79
C ASP A 110 13.30 -12.06 -6.06
N ASP A 111 14.40 -12.45 -6.70
CA ASP A 111 14.98 -11.73 -7.84
C ASP A 111 13.98 -11.51 -8.99
N ARG A 112 13.04 -12.46 -9.17
CA ARG A 112 11.96 -12.33 -10.15
C ARG A 112 11.03 -11.17 -9.83
N LEU A 113 10.69 -10.99 -8.56
CA LEU A 113 9.88 -9.88 -8.07
C LEU A 113 10.67 -8.58 -8.13
N THR A 114 11.92 -8.57 -7.69
CA THR A 114 12.78 -7.37 -7.76
C THR A 114 12.90 -6.85 -9.19
N GLY A 115 13.14 -7.74 -10.17
CA GLY A 115 13.22 -7.37 -11.57
C GLY A 115 11.88 -6.94 -12.18
N TYR A 116 10.78 -7.55 -11.77
CA TYR A 116 9.43 -7.18 -12.22
C TYR A 116 8.98 -5.83 -11.63
N PHE A 117 9.20 -5.63 -10.33
CA PHE A 117 8.74 -4.45 -9.60
C PHE A 117 9.47 -3.17 -10.04
N LYS A 118 10.69 -3.29 -10.56
CA LYS A 118 11.42 -2.17 -11.17
C LYS A 118 10.89 -1.75 -12.56
N LYS A 119 10.02 -2.56 -13.19
CA LYS A 119 9.53 -2.31 -14.55
C LYS A 119 8.11 -1.76 -14.62
N ILE A 120 7.29 -2.01 -13.60
CA ILE A 120 5.91 -1.53 -13.56
C ILE A 120 5.84 -0.26 -12.69
N ASN A 121 4.90 0.63 -13.01
CA ASN A 121 4.75 1.92 -12.34
C ASN A 121 3.60 1.93 -11.31
N LEU A 122 3.18 0.75 -10.82
CA LEU A 122 2.02 0.60 -9.95
C LEU A 122 2.04 1.57 -8.75
N ALA A 123 3.18 1.65 -8.05
CA ALA A 123 3.34 2.55 -6.91
C ALA A 123 3.17 4.03 -7.28
N ALA A 124 3.77 4.44 -8.40
CA ALA A 124 3.70 5.82 -8.89
C ALA A 124 2.28 6.18 -9.32
N ASP A 125 1.59 5.28 -10.02
CA ASP A 125 0.21 5.48 -10.45
C ASP A 125 -0.75 5.54 -9.25
N CYS A 126 -0.53 4.72 -8.21
CA CYS A 126 -1.30 4.82 -6.97
C CYS A 126 -1.03 6.13 -6.22
N ALA A 127 0.23 6.56 -6.15
CA ALA A 127 0.59 7.83 -5.52
C ALA A 127 -0.09 9.01 -6.23
N GLN A 128 0.02 9.05 -7.56
CA GLN A 128 -0.62 10.10 -8.37
C GLN A 128 -2.14 10.07 -8.22
N ALA A 129 -2.76 8.88 -8.26
CA ALA A 129 -4.20 8.76 -8.09
C ALA A 129 -4.67 9.26 -6.71
N TYR A 130 -3.86 9.07 -5.66
CA TYR A 130 -4.17 9.59 -4.33
C TYR A 130 -4.07 11.11 -4.29
N LEU A 131 -3.00 11.68 -4.86
CA LEU A 131 -2.80 13.12 -4.92
C LEU A 131 -3.91 13.81 -5.74
N ASP A 132 -4.23 13.27 -6.93
CA ASP A 132 -5.31 13.77 -7.78
C ASP A 132 -6.66 13.69 -7.06
N TRP A 133 -6.95 12.58 -6.38
CA TRP A 133 -8.16 12.42 -5.59
C TRP A 133 -8.21 13.42 -4.42
N HIS A 134 -7.10 13.61 -3.72
CA HIS A 134 -7.01 14.52 -2.59
C HIS A 134 -7.25 15.97 -3.04
N ASP A 135 -6.62 16.39 -4.13
CA ASP A 135 -6.75 17.73 -4.69
C ASP A 135 -8.17 17.99 -5.21
N ALA A 136 -8.78 17.02 -5.91
CA ALA A 136 -10.17 17.09 -6.35
C ALA A 136 -11.16 17.20 -5.18
N ASN A 137 -10.78 16.75 -3.98
CA ASN A 137 -11.61 16.76 -2.79
C ASN A 137 -11.18 17.82 -1.74
N ALA A 138 -10.22 18.70 -2.04
CA ALA A 138 -9.73 19.72 -1.09
C ALA A 138 -10.83 20.69 -0.61
N GLY A 139 -11.89 20.86 -1.41
CA GLY A 139 -13.09 21.65 -1.09
C GLY A 139 -14.15 20.92 -0.25
N ASN A 140 -14.01 19.60 -0.04
CA ASN A 140 -15.03 18.79 0.61
C ASN A 140 -15.01 18.98 2.14
N GLU A 141 -16.07 19.56 2.70
CA GLU A 141 -16.18 19.83 4.15
C GLU A 141 -16.10 18.56 5.00
N ALA A 142 -16.63 17.44 4.51
CA ALA A 142 -16.54 16.17 5.21
C ALA A 142 -15.06 15.75 5.34
N LEU A 143 -14.28 15.86 4.26
CA LEU A 143 -12.85 15.51 4.27
C LEU A 143 -12.05 16.37 5.27
N ARG A 144 -12.34 17.67 5.33
CA ARG A 144 -11.68 18.62 6.25
C ARG A 144 -11.92 18.29 7.73
N SER A 145 -13.00 17.57 8.04
CA SER A 145 -13.32 17.14 9.40
C SER A 145 -12.62 15.84 9.82
N TYR A 146 -12.00 15.10 8.88
CA TYR A 146 -11.24 13.88 9.16
C TYR A 146 -9.74 14.17 9.35
N ASP A 147 -9.06 13.32 10.12
CA ASP A 147 -7.60 13.29 10.13
C ASP A 147 -7.11 12.85 8.74
N PRO A 148 -6.30 13.67 8.02
CA PRO A 148 -5.83 13.38 6.67
C PRO A 148 -4.97 12.10 6.59
N MET A 149 -4.45 11.61 7.72
CA MET A 149 -3.78 10.32 7.80
C MET A 149 -4.68 9.14 7.46
N LEU A 150 -5.98 9.23 7.76
CA LEU A 150 -6.92 8.13 7.54
C LEU A 150 -7.14 7.80 6.05
N PRO A 151 -7.49 8.76 5.17
CA PRO A 151 -7.59 8.47 3.74
C PRO A 151 -6.24 8.07 3.14
N LEU A 152 -5.13 8.68 3.57
CA LEU A 152 -3.79 8.26 3.12
C LEU A 152 -3.51 6.78 3.45
N PHE A 153 -3.76 6.36 4.69
CA PHE A 153 -3.52 4.98 5.11
C PHE A 153 -4.47 3.99 4.42
N GLU A 154 -5.70 4.41 4.09
CA GLU A 154 -6.57 3.60 3.26
C GLU A 154 -5.98 3.41 1.85
N ALA A 155 -5.47 4.48 1.22
CA ALA A 155 -4.83 4.42 -0.09
C ALA A 155 -3.61 3.49 -0.09
N LEU A 156 -2.73 3.67 0.90
CA LEU A 156 -1.54 2.84 1.08
C LEU A 156 -1.90 1.37 1.27
N LYS A 157 -2.95 1.08 2.05
CA LYS A 157 -3.43 -0.29 2.27
C LYS A 157 -3.86 -0.95 0.97
N TRP A 158 -4.59 -0.22 0.12
CA TRP A 158 -4.96 -0.73 -1.20
C TRP A 158 -3.75 -0.90 -2.10
N CYS A 159 -2.81 0.04 -2.11
CA CYS A 159 -1.53 -0.13 -2.82
C CYS A 159 -0.82 -1.41 -2.38
N PHE A 160 -0.72 -1.69 -1.07
CA PHE A 160 -0.14 -2.93 -0.55
C PHE A 160 -0.82 -4.18 -1.13
N ARG A 161 -2.14 -4.27 -1.02
CA ARG A 161 -2.92 -5.43 -1.48
C ARG A 161 -2.83 -5.65 -2.99
N LEU A 162 -2.90 -4.57 -3.76
CA LEU A 162 -2.77 -4.60 -5.22
C LEU A 162 -1.36 -5.06 -5.61
N SER A 163 -0.34 -4.57 -4.90
CA SER A 163 1.05 -4.98 -5.09
C SER A 163 1.29 -6.45 -4.74
N CYS A 164 0.73 -6.93 -3.63
CA CYS A 164 0.76 -8.35 -3.27
C CYS A 164 0.12 -9.21 -4.37
N THR A 165 -1.02 -8.78 -4.90
CA THR A 165 -1.70 -9.48 -6.00
C THR A 165 -0.81 -9.53 -7.24
N ALA A 166 -0.21 -8.41 -7.65
CA ALA A 166 0.72 -8.37 -8.78
C ALA A 166 1.94 -9.28 -8.57
N ALA A 167 2.48 -9.35 -7.36
CA ALA A 167 3.59 -10.23 -7.01
C ALA A 167 3.22 -11.72 -7.08
N VAL A 168 2.06 -12.10 -6.55
CA VAL A 168 1.57 -13.48 -6.63
C VAL A 168 1.33 -13.87 -8.09
N GLU A 169 0.58 -13.08 -8.85
CA GLU A 169 0.30 -13.36 -10.27
C GLU A 169 1.61 -13.52 -11.06
N LYS A 170 2.62 -12.70 -10.77
CA LYS A 170 3.94 -12.81 -11.39
C LYS A 170 4.63 -14.12 -11.05
N LEU A 171 4.63 -14.53 -9.78
CA LEU A 171 5.28 -15.77 -9.37
C LEU A 171 4.55 -17.02 -9.90
N GLU A 172 3.23 -17.00 -9.95
CA GLU A 172 2.42 -18.08 -10.55
C GLU A 172 2.69 -18.20 -12.05
N ALA A 173 2.75 -17.07 -12.76
CA ALA A 173 3.13 -17.05 -14.18
C ALA A 173 4.55 -17.59 -14.42
N ASP A 174 5.44 -17.47 -13.43
CA ASP A 174 6.79 -18.06 -13.43
C ASP A 174 6.82 -19.52 -12.90
N GLY A 175 5.66 -20.14 -12.71
CA GLY A 175 5.51 -21.55 -12.33
C GLY A 175 5.66 -21.84 -10.84
N LYS A 176 5.62 -20.83 -9.96
CA LYS A 176 5.72 -21.01 -8.50
C LYS A 176 4.33 -21.18 -7.89
N VAL A 177 4.16 -22.20 -7.05
CA VAL A 177 2.95 -22.38 -6.25
C VAL A 177 3.03 -21.50 -5.00
N ILE A 178 1.99 -20.72 -4.75
CA ILE A 178 1.94 -19.79 -3.61
C ILE A 178 1.05 -20.40 -2.52
N PRO A 179 1.58 -20.65 -1.30
CA PRO A 179 0.81 -21.28 -0.25
C PRO A 179 -0.28 -20.35 0.29
N GLY A 180 -1.51 -20.86 0.40
CA GLY A 180 -2.62 -20.13 1.04
C GLY A 180 -3.09 -18.89 0.26
N VAL A 181 -2.92 -18.91 -1.06
CA VAL A 181 -3.48 -17.96 -2.04
C VAL A 181 -4.36 -18.74 -3.01
#